data_AF-A0A2N9MTC4-F1
#
_entry.id   AF-A0A2N9MTC4-F1
#
_cell.length_a   1.000
_cell.length_b   1.000
_cell.length_c   1.000
_cell.angle_alpha   90.00
_cell.angle_beta   90.00
_cell.angle_gamma   90.00
#
_symmetry.space_group_name_H-M   'P 1'
#
loop_
_entity.id
_entity.type
_entity.pdbx_description
1 polymer ?
#
loop_
_entity_poly.entity_id
_entity_poly.type
_entity_poly.pdbx_seq_one_letter_code
_entity_poly.pdbx_strand_id
1 'polypeptide(L)' 'MAASLRRGVLLGQYELGAYAIMANHVHVLLLPKVPPSRLLQSLKGATARQANLLLGRAR' A
#
# COMPACT_ATOMS: atom_id res chain seq x y z
N MET A 1 -3.76 -5.96 -0.59
CA MET A 1 -2.51 -5.37 -0.08
C MET A 1 -1.31 -5.67 -0.99
N ALA A 2 -0.87 -6.93 -1.14
CA ALA A 2 0.35 -7.25 -1.93
C ALA A 2 0.34 -6.71 -3.38
N ALA A 3 -0.81 -6.74 -4.06
CA ALA A 3 -0.94 -6.17 -5.41
C ALA A 3 -0.72 -4.64 -5.44
N SER A 4 -1.18 -3.92 -4.41
CA SER A 4 -0.97 -2.46 -4.29
C SER A 4 0.51 -2.13 -4.05
N LEU A 5 1.22 -2.97 -3.29
CA LEU A 5 2.67 -2.83 -3.12
C LEU A 5 3.42 -2.99 -4.45
N ARG A 6 3.11 -4.06 -5.20
CA ARG A 6 3.68 -4.28 -6.54
C ARG A 6 3.37 -3.15 -7.51
N ARG A 7 2.15 -2.60 -7.44
CA ARG A 7 1.78 -1.45 -8.28
C ARG A 7 2.65 -0.22 -8.00
N GLY A 8 2.99 0.05 -6.74
CA GLY A 8 3.89 1.15 -6.39
C GLY A 8 5.30 0.99 -6.98
N VAL A 9 5.80 -0.25 -7.01
CA VAL A 9 7.07 -0.61 -7.66
C VAL A 9 7.00 -0.39 -9.18
N LEU A 10 5.93 -0.88 -9.84
CA LEU A 10 5.73 -0.70 -11.28
C LEU A 10 5.61 0.77 -11.70
N LEU A 11 5.07 1.62 -10.82
CA LEU A 11 4.98 3.06 -11.03
C LEU A 11 6.29 3.79 -10.68
N GLY A 12 7.34 3.08 -10.28
CA GLY A 12 8.65 3.67 -9.93
C GLY A 12 8.63 4.54 -8.67
N GLN A 13 7.61 4.41 -7.82
CA GLN A 13 7.43 5.30 -6.66
C GLN A 13 8.40 4.98 -5.51
N TYR A 14 8.87 3.73 -5.45
CA TYR A 14 9.79 3.24 -4.42
C TYR A 14 10.39 1.89 -4.83
N GLU A 15 11.44 1.49 -4.13
CA GLU A 15 11.90 0.10 -4.09
C GLU A 15 11.29 -0.63 -2.90
N LEU A 16 10.85 -1.87 -3.13
CA LEU A 16 10.15 -2.70 -2.14
C LEU A 16 11.13 -3.68 -1.51
N GLY A 17 11.35 -3.54 -0.20
CA GLY A 17 12.06 -4.52 0.61
C GLY A 17 11.12 -5.57 1.22
N ALA A 18 11.52 -6.13 2.35
CA ALA A 18 10.71 -7.10 3.08
C ALA A 18 9.38 -6.52 3.57
N TYR A 19 8.34 -7.35 3.63
CA TYR A 19 7.04 -6.97 4.17
C TYR A 19 6.34 -8.15 4.83
N ALA A 20 5.48 -7.85 5.82
CA ALA A 20 4.65 -8.82 6.52
C ALA A 20 3.22 -8.27 6.64
N ILE A 21 2.25 -9.08 6.25
CA ILE A 21 0.82 -8.77 6.37
C ILE A 21 0.26 -9.59 7.52
N MET A 22 -0.26 -8.91 8.54
CA MET A 22 -0.96 -9.53 9.65
C MET A 22 -2.44 -9.14 9.63
N ALA A 23 -3.24 -9.86 10.41
CA ALA A 23 -4.69 -9.62 10.48
C ALA A 23 -5.06 -8.19 10.91
N ASN A 24 -4.22 -7.54 11.72
CA ASN A 24 -4.47 -6.22 12.29
C ASN A 24 -3.56 -5.10 11.75
N HIS A 25 -2.38 -5.41 11.21
CA HIS A 25 -1.46 -4.42 10.67
C HIS A 25 -0.49 -4.98 9.63
N VAL A 26 0.23 -4.10 8.96
CA VAL A 26 1.20 -4.46 7.92
C VAL A 26 2.52 -3.76 8.23
N HIS A 27 3.61 -4.53 8.27
CA HIS A 27 4.97 -3.99 8.23
C HIS A 27 5.50 -4.04 6.80
N VAL A 28 6.17 -2.98 6.38
CA VAL A 28 6.75 -2.88 5.04
C VAL A 28 8.01 -2.02 5.10
N LEU A 29 9.09 -2.49 4.49
CA LEU A 29 10.31 -1.73 4.28
C LEU A 29 10.29 -1.16 2.86
N LEU A 30 10.36 0.18 2.76
CA LEU A 30 10.27 0.90 1.49
C LEU A 30 11.44 1.87 1.38
N LEU A 31 12.07 1.91 0.20
CA LEU A 31 13.02 2.97 -0.16
C LEU A 31 12.29 3.95 -1.11
N PRO A 32 11.78 5.08 -0.59
CA PRO A 32 10.93 5.99 -1.36
C PRO A 32 11.72 6.77 -2.42
N LYS A 33 11.16 6.87 -3.62
CA LYS A 33 11.64 7.74 -4.72
C LYS A 33 10.77 8.99 -4.91
N VAL A 34 9.68 9.06 -4.15
CA VAL A 34 8.74 10.19 -4.07
C VAL A 34 8.51 10.56 -2.59
N PRO A 35 7.96 11.74 -2.27
CA PRO A 35 7.74 12.16 -0.89
C PRO A 35 6.99 11.09 -0.06
N PRO A 36 7.51 10.67 1.11
CA PRO A 36 6.94 9.57 1.88
C PRO A 36 5.48 9.77 2.29
N SER A 37 5.08 11.00 2.62
CA SER A 37 3.70 11.34 2.98
C SER A 37 2.72 11.03 1.84
N ARG A 38 3.06 11.45 0.62
CA ARG A 38 2.26 11.21 -0.60
C ARG A 38 2.18 9.73 -0.93
N LEU A 39 3.29 9.02 -0.81
CA LEU A 39 3.39 7.58 -1.02
C LEU A 39 2.48 6.81 -0.04
N LEU A 40 2.60 7.11 1.25
CA LEU A 40 1.82 6.44 2.29
C LEU A 40 0.33 6.76 2.19
N GLN A 41 -0.02 8.01 1.87
CA GLN A 41 -1.41 8.41 1.65
C GLN A 41 -2.03 7.63 0.49
N SER A 42 -1.32 7.54 -0.64
CA SER A 42 -1.80 6.80 -1.82
C SER A 42 -1.95 5.30 -1.54
N LEU A 43 -0.93 4.67 -0.94
CA LEU A 43 -0.95 3.24 -0.61
C LEU A 43 -2.06 2.90 0.39
N LYS A 44 -2.18 3.65 1.50
CA LYS A 44 -3.22 3.43 2.50
C LYS A 44 -4.61 3.67 1.92
N GLY A 45 -4.80 4.77 1.18
CA GLY A 45 -6.09 5.09 0.57
C GLY A 45 -6.55 4.04 -0.44
N ALA A 46 -5.67 3.63 -1.36
CA ALA A 46 -6.00 2.63 -2.36
C ALA A 46 -6.33 1.26 -1.73
N THR A 47 -5.54 0.84 -0.74
CA THR A 47 -5.74 -0.44 -0.06
C THR A 47 -6.98 -0.44 0.82
N ALA A 48 -7.26 0.66 1.54
CA ALA A 48 -8.48 0.83 2.32
C ALA A 48 -9.73 0.83 1.44
N ARG A 49 -9.71 1.56 0.31
CA ARG A 49 -10.82 1.55 -0.66
C ARG A 49 -11.09 0.13 -1.17
N GLN A 50 -10.05 -0.59 -1.59
CA GLN A 50 -10.19 -1.96 -2.08
C GLN A 50 -10.76 -2.90 -1.00
N ALA A 51 -10.26 -2.79 0.23
CA ALA A 51 -10.76 -3.58 1.35
C ALA A 51 -12.23 -3.27 1.66
N ASN A 52 -12.60 -1.99 1.67
CA ASN A 52 -13.98 -1.58 1.89
C ASN A 52 -14.91 -2.07 0.77
N LEU A 53 -14.48 -2.05 -0.50
CA LEU A 53 -15.25 -2.61 -1.60
C LEU A 53 -15.50 -4.12 -1.40
N LEU A 54 -14.46 -4.87 -1.06
CA LEU A 54 -14.56 -6.32 -0.80
C LEU A 54 -15.48 -6.64 0.39
N LEU A 55 -15.48 -5.78 1.41
CA LEU A 55 -16.30 -5.92 2.61
C LEU A 55 -17.71 -5.31 2.47
N GLY A 56 -18.07 -4.74 1.31
CA GLY A 56 -19.35 -4.04 1.12
C GLY A 56 -19.50 -2.76 1.95
N ARG A 57 -18.38 -2.14 2.35
CA ARG A 57 -18.30 -0.90 3.16
C ARG A 57 -17.93 0.33 2.35
N ALA A 58 -17.87 0.23 1.03
CA ALA A 58 -17.68 1.39 0.17
C ALA A 58 -19.01 2.16 0.10
N ARG A 59 -19.14 3.20 0.93
CA ARG A 59 -20.14 4.25 0.75
C ARG A 59 -19.71 5.21 -0.35
#